data_AF-A0A970XY24-F1
#
_entry.id   AF-A0A970XY24-F1
#
_cell.length_a   1.000
_cell.length_b   1.000
_cell.length_c   1.000
_cell.angle_alpha   90.00
_cell.angle_beta   90.00
_cell.angle_gamma   90.00
#
_symmetry.space_group_name_H-M   'P 1'
#
loop_
_entity.id
_entity.type
_entity.pdbx_description
1 polymer ?
#
loop_
_entity_poly.entity_id
_entity_poly.type
_entity_poly.pdbx_seq_one_letter_code
_entity_poly.pdbx_strand_id
1 'polypeptide(L)' 'SGTQLQNPDFAKLAEAYGGVGLRCETDAEVPAAVRRAMEVVQQGDSFALIHVITPQRQKAF' A
#
# COMPACT_ATOMS: atom_id res chain seq x y z
N SER A 1 24.00 5.49 -8.74
CA SER A 1 23.71 5.11 -7.34
C SER A 1 22.58 4.09 -7.36
N GLY A 2 22.75 2.90 -6.79
CA GLY A 2 21.72 1.83 -6.73
C GLY A 2 20.48 2.16 -5.89
N THR A 3 20.25 3.46 -5.62
CA THR A 3 19.16 4.00 -4.80
C THR A 3 18.11 4.75 -5.61
N GLN A 4 18.26 4.86 -6.94
CA GLN A 4 17.18 5.30 -7.81
C GLN A 4 16.27 4.11 -8.15
N LEU A 5 15.61 3.56 -7.13
CA LEU A 5 14.55 2.59 -7.35
C LEU A 5 13.32 3.36 -7.81
N GLN A 6 12.82 3.05 -9.01
CA GLN A 6 11.44 3.36 -9.32
C GLN A 6 10.56 2.56 -8.38
N ASN A 7 9.81 3.24 -7.52
CA ASN A 7 9.02 2.60 -6.47
C ASN A 7 7.97 1.66 -7.12
N PRO A 8 8.05 0.34 -6.91
CA PRO A 8 7.07 -0.59 -7.47
C PRO A 8 5.68 -0.36 -6.86
N ASP A 9 4.63 -0.73 -7.60
CA ASP A 9 3.29 -0.75 -7.04
C ASP A 9 3.10 -2.04 -6.20
N PHE A 10 3.30 -1.92 -4.89
CA PHE A 10 3.15 -3.04 -3.97
C PHE A 10 1.70 -3.50 -3.79
N ALA A 11 0.71 -2.65 -4.10
CA ALA A 11 -0.69 -3.09 -4.08
C ALA A 11 -0.93 -4.12 -5.20
N LYS A 12 -0.43 -3.84 -6.41
CA LYS A 12 -0.46 -4.82 -7.51
C LYS A 12 0.36 -6.08 -7.21
N LEU A 13 1.46 -5.94 -6.46
CA LEU A 13 2.22 -7.10 -6.01
C LEU A 13 1.37 -7.99 -5.08
N ALA A 14 0.62 -7.42 -4.14
CA ALA A 14 -0.26 -8.19 -3.28
C ALA A 14 -1.32 -8.97 -4.08
N GLU A 15 -1.93 -8.33 -5.08
CA GLU A 15 -2.90 -8.98 -5.98
C GLU A 15 -2.28 -10.16 -6.73
N ALA A 16 -1.05 -10.01 -7.24
CA ALA A 16 -0.34 -11.08 -7.95
C ALA A 16 -0.05 -12.32 -7.08
N TYR A 17 -0.04 -12.17 -5.76
CA TYR A 17 0.18 -13.27 -4.80
C TYR A 17 -1.13 -13.75 -4.13
N GLY A 18 -2.30 -13.37 -4.67
CA GLY A 18 -3.60 -13.79 -4.16
C GLY A 18 -4.10 -13.00 -2.94
N GLY A 19 -3.44 -11.89 -2.62
CA GLY A 19 -3.87 -10.93 -1.61
C GLY A 19 -4.74 -9.81 -2.18
N VAL A 20 -5.13 -8.89 -1.31
CA VAL A 20 -5.80 -7.64 -1.67
C VAL A 20 -4.83 -6.48 -1.52
N GLY A 21 -4.57 -5.76 -2.62
CA GLY A 21 -3.80 -4.53 -2.63
C GLY A 21 -4.69 -3.29 -2.45
N LEU A 22 -4.28 -2.37 -1.57
CA LEU A 22 -4.93 -1.08 -1.35
C LEU A 22 -3.90 0.03 -1.53
N ARG A 23 -4.20 1.04 -2.34
CA ARG A 23 -3.37 2.25 -2.46
C ARG A 23 -3.93 3.33 -1.53
N CYS A 24 -3.05 4.05 -0.85
CA CYS A 24 -3.40 5.17 0.02
C CYS A 24 -2.47 6.33 -0.30
N GLU A 25 -3.00 7.37 -0.94
CA GLU A 25 -2.25 8.53 -1.43
C GLU A 25 -2.42 9.75 -0.54
N THR A 26 -3.48 9.77 0.27
CA THR A 26 -3.78 10.87 1.18
C THR A 26 -4.05 10.39 2.60
N ASP A 27 -3.81 11.25 3.59
CA ASP A 27 -4.09 10.95 5.00
C ASP A 27 -5.57 10.64 5.25
N ALA A 28 -6.46 11.26 4.48
CA ALA A 28 -7.91 11.06 4.57
C ALA A 28 -8.35 9.66 4.13
N GLU A 29 -7.56 8.97 3.32
CA GLU A 29 -7.84 7.61 2.84
C GLU A 29 -7.47 6.54 3.87
N VAL A 30 -6.58 6.83 4.82
CA VAL A 30 -6.07 5.86 5.80
C VAL A 30 -7.21 5.15 6.57
N PRO A 31 -8.22 5.85 7.12
CA PRO A 31 -9.30 5.16 7.84
C PRO A 31 -10.09 4.20 6.95
N ALA A 32 -10.30 4.54 5.68
CA ALA A 32 -11.03 3.68 4.74
C ALA A 32 -10.19 2.47 4.33
N ALA A 33 -8.89 2.66 4.05
CA ALA A 33 -7.97 1.59 3.70
C ALA A 33 -7.82 0.58 4.86
N VAL A 34 -7.68 1.06 6.10
CA VAL A 34 -7.59 0.18 7.28
C VAL A 34 -8.88 -0.63 7.47
N ARG A 35 -10.07 0.01 7.38
CA ARG A 35 -11.35 -0.72 7.47
C ARG A 35 -11.43 -1.83 6.43
N ARG A 36 -11.10 -1.53 5.17
CA ARG A 36 -11.14 -2.52 4.09
C ARG A 36 -10.15 -3.67 4.30
N ALA A 37 -8.93 -3.36 4.74
CA ALA A 37 -7.94 -4.38 5.05
C ALA A 37 -8.41 -5.32 6.17
N MET A 38 -9.02 -4.76 7.22
CA MET A 38 -9.58 -5.52 8.33
C MET A 38 -10.74 -6.42 7.90
N GLU A 39 -11.63 -5.96 7.01
CA GLU A 39 -12.71 -6.78 6.45
C GLU A 39 -12.15 -7.99 5.69
N VAL A 40 -11.14 -7.77 4.84
CA VAL A 40 -10.49 -8.83 4.05
C VAL A 40 -9.91 -9.91 4.97
N VAL A 41 -9.16 -9.50 6.00
CA VAL A 41 -8.55 -10.44 6.93
C VAL A 41 -9.60 -11.19 7.77
N GLN A 42 -10.70 -10.53 8.13
CA GLN A 42 -11.79 -11.15 8.91
C GLN A 42 -12.63 -12.15 8.11
N GLN A 43 -12.73 -11.99 6.78
CA GLN A 43 -13.50 -12.88 5.90
C GLN A 43 -12.78 -14.23 5.63
N GLY A 44 -11.50 -14.35 5.96
CA GLY A 44 -10.71 -15.58 5.83
C GLY A 44 -10.14 -15.82 4.43
N ASP A 45 -9.03 -16.58 4.37
CA ASP A 45 -8.29 -17.05 3.17
C ASP A 45 -7.51 -16.03 2.33
N SER A 46 -7.38 -14.77 2.77
CA SER A 46 -6.54 -13.79 2.07
C SER A 46 -5.84 -12.81 3.03
N PHE A 47 -4.81 -12.13 2.54
CA PHE A 47 -4.11 -11.07 3.24
C PHE A 47 -4.40 -9.73 2.56
N ALA A 48 -4.27 -8.62 3.29
CA ALA A 48 -4.36 -7.28 2.75
C ALA A 48 -3.02 -6.53 2.88
N LEU A 49 -2.65 -5.77 1.85
CA LEU A 49 -1.49 -4.88 1.85
C LEU A 49 -1.94 -3.45 1.53
N ILE A 50 -1.59 -2.50 2.39
CA ILE A 50 -1.81 -1.07 2.15
C ILE A 50 -0.50 -0.44 1.68
N HIS A 51 -0.44 -0.03 0.42
CA HIS A 51 0.65 0.74 -0.14
C HIS A 51 0.43 2.23 0.14
N VAL A 52 1.01 2.69 1.26
CA VAL A 52 0.98 4.10 1.65
C VAL A 52 2.02 4.88 0.83
N ILE A 53 1.54 5.82 0.04
CA ILE A 53 2.34 6.66 -0.83
C ILE A 53 2.54 8.00 -0.12
N THR A 54 3.79 8.32 0.17
CA THR A 54 4.16 9.60 0.79
C THR A 54 4.98 10.43 -0.19
N PRO A 55 4.90 11.77 -0.11
CA PRO A 55 5.78 12.63 -0.89
C PRO A 55 7.24 12.33 -0.54
N GLN A 56 8.08 12.13 -1.55
CA GLN A 56 9.51 12.07 -1.32
C GLN A 56 9.98 13.42 -0.75
N ARG A 57 10.52 13.41 0.46
CA ARG A 57 11.19 14.59 1.02
C ARG A 57 12.41 14.88 0.14
N GLN A 58 12.36 15.96 -0.65
CA GLN A 58 13.58 16.51 -1.21
C GLN A 58 14.47 16.90 -0.04
N LYS A 59 15.66 16.29 0.06
CA LYS A 59 16.67 16.77 1.01
C LYS A 59 16.95 18.23 0.64
N ALA A 60 16.63 19.15 1.54
CA ALA A 60 17.19 20.50 1.46
C ALA A 60 18.71 20.34 1.54
N PHE A 61 19.40 20.88 0.54
CA PHE A 61 20.85 20.96 0.49
C PHE A 61 21.38 21.92 1.57
#